data_AF-A0A846DHA4-F1
#
_entry.id   AF-A0A846DHA4-F1
#
_cell.length_a   1.000
_cell.length_b   1.000
_cell.length_c   1.000
_cell.angle_alpha   90.00
_cell.angle_beta   90.00
_cell.angle_gamma   90.00
#
_symmetry.space_group_name_H-M   'P 1'
#
loop_
_entity.id
_entity.type
_entity.pdbx_description
1 polymer ?
#
loop_
_entity_poly.entity_id
_entity_poly.type
_entity_poly.pdbx_seq_one_letter_code
_entity_poly.pdbx_strand_id
1 'polypeptide(L)'
;MPPTLLLSKELPTLEYQSTSSSFDESWRAPLSTLLGLGRAAGADFIEFFLERVNYISCLAEDDAITSISLRLTSGAGIRVFRGKSDCYVSTNDLSFSGLKAALEKALSIQGL
;
A
#
# COMPACT_ATOMS: atom_id res chain seq x y z
N MET A 1 28.33 -10.55 5.28
CA MET A 1 27.43 -10.49 4.11
C MET A 1 26.74 -11.84 4.00
N PRO A 2 25.41 -11.94 4.10
CA PRO A 2 24.76 -13.22 3.85
C PRO A 2 24.70 -13.49 2.34
N PRO A 3 24.84 -14.75 1.90
CA PRO A 3 24.83 -15.10 0.48
C PRO A 3 23.39 -15.02 -0.03
N THR A 4 23.10 -14.04 -0.89
CA THR A 4 21.74 -13.80 -1.44
C THR A 4 21.42 -14.65 -2.67
N LEU A 5 22.14 -15.77 -2.90
CA LEU A 5 21.88 -16.64 -4.05
C LEU A 5 21.21 -17.92 -3.59
N LEU A 6 19.90 -18.02 -3.83
CA LEU A 6 19.16 -19.28 -3.74
C LEU A 6 19.67 -20.22 -4.84
N LEU A 7 20.04 -21.45 -4.49
CA LEU A 7 20.45 -22.44 -5.47
C LEU A 7 19.20 -23.12 -6.04
N SER A 8 19.10 -23.28 -7.38
CA SER A 8 17.91 -23.84 -8.03
C SER A 8 17.51 -25.23 -7.51
N LYS A 9 18.47 -25.99 -6.99
CA LYS A 9 18.27 -27.31 -6.37
C LYS A 9 17.47 -27.27 -5.05
N GLU A 10 17.41 -26.10 -4.41
CA GLU A 10 16.76 -25.89 -3.11
C GLU A 10 15.30 -25.44 -3.27
N LEU A 11 14.94 -24.92 -4.45
CA LEU A 11 13.59 -24.43 -4.76
C LEU A 11 12.47 -25.47 -4.59
N PRO A 12 12.63 -26.76 -4.97
CA PRO A 12 11.55 -27.76 -4.85
C PRO A 12 11.15 -28.07 -3.40
N THR A 13 12.05 -27.83 -2.45
CA THR A 13 11.86 -28.12 -1.02
C THR A 13 11.73 -26.85 -0.18
N LEU A 14 11.77 -25.67 -0.80
CA LEU A 14 11.70 -24.41 -0.09
C LEU A 14 10.26 -24.14 0.34
N GLU A 15 9.99 -24.23 1.63
CA GLU A 15 8.72 -23.76 2.17
C GLU A 15 8.70 -22.23 2.20
N TYR A 16 7.96 -21.64 1.27
CA TYR A 16 7.72 -20.20 1.25
C TYR A 16 6.59 -19.84 2.21
N GLN A 17 6.95 -19.21 3.33
CA GLN A 17 5.95 -18.51 4.13
C GLN A 17 5.67 -17.16 3.49
N SER A 18 4.48 -17.02 2.89
CA SER A 18 3.97 -15.71 2.52
C SER A 18 3.88 -14.85 3.78
N THR A 19 4.59 -13.72 3.81
CA THR A 19 4.44 -12.70 4.85
C THR A 19 3.07 -12.04 4.70
N SER A 20 2.05 -12.74 5.17
CA SER A 20 0.63 -12.42 4.97
C SER A 20 0.12 -11.28 5.86
N SER A 21 0.94 -10.74 6.76
CA SER A 21 0.53 -9.68 7.68
C SER A 21 1.31 -8.39 7.44
N SER A 22 1.02 -7.66 6.35
CA SER A 22 1.59 -6.31 6.19
C SER A 22 0.80 -5.23 6.93
N PHE A 23 -0.44 -5.54 7.34
CA PHE A 23 -1.34 -4.61 8.04
C PHE A 23 -1.77 -5.21 9.38
N ASP A 24 -0.87 -5.12 10.36
CA ASP A 24 -1.10 -5.55 11.74
C ASP A 24 -1.33 -4.33 12.68
N GLU A 25 -1.33 -4.59 13.99
CA GLU A 25 -1.56 -3.57 15.03
C GLU A 25 -0.56 -2.41 14.98
N SER A 26 0.62 -2.58 14.37
CA SER A 26 1.63 -1.52 14.26
C SER A 26 1.14 -0.29 13.48
N TRP A 27 0.12 -0.46 12.62
CA TRP A 27 -0.49 0.62 11.85
C TRP A 27 -1.44 1.51 12.67
N ARG A 28 -1.94 1.01 13.80
CA ARG A 28 -2.94 1.72 14.60
C ARG A 28 -2.44 3.09 15.03
N ALA A 29 -1.25 3.14 15.65
CA ALA A 29 -0.68 4.37 16.17
C ALA A 29 -0.46 5.43 15.07
N PRO A 30 0.28 5.16 13.97
CA PRO A 30 0.51 6.16 12.93
C PRO A 30 -0.79 6.61 12.24
N LEU A 31 -1.72 5.70 11.94
CA LEU A 31 -3.00 6.06 11.33
C LEU A 31 -3.86 6.91 12.27
N SER A 32 -3.87 6.60 13.57
CA SER A 32 -4.59 7.39 14.57
C SER A 32 -4.06 8.82 14.65
N THR A 33 -2.73 8.99 14.57
CA THR A 33 -2.10 10.32 14.51
C THR A 33 -2.53 11.07 13.25
N LEU A 34 -2.50 10.44 12.07
CA LEU A 34 -2.87 11.08 10.81
C LEU A 34 -4.36 11.47 10.76
N LEU A 35 -5.24 10.58 11.24
CA LEU A 35 -6.67 10.88 11.39
C LEU A 35 -6.90 12.06 12.33
N GLY A 36 -6.16 12.11 13.45
CA GLY A 36 -6.18 13.24 14.38
C GLY A 36 -5.75 14.56 13.74
N LEU A 37 -4.69 14.54 12.94
CA LEU A 37 -4.19 15.72 12.21
C LEU A 37 -5.25 16.27 11.25
N GLY A 38 -5.85 15.41 10.42
CA GLY A 38 -6.84 15.90 9.46
C GLY A 38 -8.16 16.31 10.12
N ARG A 39 -8.57 15.67 11.22
CA ARG A 39 -9.70 16.16 12.04
C ARG A 39 -9.39 17.55 12.61
N ALA A 40 -8.18 17.77 13.11
CA ALA A 40 -7.76 19.07 13.64
C ALA A 40 -7.73 20.16 12.56
N ALA A 41 -7.47 19.80 11.30
CA ALA A 41 -7.57 20.70 10.16
C ALA A 41 -9.01 21.06 9.77
N GLY A 42 -10.03 20.39 10.33
CA GLY A 42 -11.44 20.68 10.06
C GLY A 42 -12.11 19.77 9.04
N ALA A 43 -11.52 18.62 8.74
CA ALA A 43 -12.21 17.58 7.97
C ALA A 43 -13.32 16.93 8.80
N ASP A 44 -14.48 16.69 8.19
CA ASP A 44 -15.61 16.03 8.83
C ASP A 44 -15.38 14.52 8.95
N PHE A 45 -14.76 13.94 7.92
CA PHE A 45 -14.42 12.52 7.88
C PHE A 45 -13.18 12.29 7.03
N ILE A 46 -12.39 11.28 7.42
CA ILE A 46 -11.17 10.87 6.72
C ILE A 46 -11.11 9.35 6.74
N GLU A 47 -10.81 8.77 5.59
CA GLU A 47 -10.53 7.35 5.44
C GLU A 47 -9.16 7.12 4.80
N PHE A 48 -8.46 6.11 5.30
CA PHE A 48 -7.24 5.57 4.72
C PHE A 48 -7.55 4.18 4.19
N PHE A 49 -7.35 3.97 2.89
CA PHE A 49 -7.40 2.67 2.26
C PHE A 49 -5.97 2.22 2.00
N LEU A 50 -5.54 1.11 2.61
CA LEU A 50 -4.22 0.53 2.40
C LEU A 50 -4.35 -0.76 1.59
N GLU A 51 -3.53 -0.90 0.55
CA GLU A 51 -3.51 -2.10 -0.28
C GLU A 51 -2.09 -2.64 -0.45
N ARG A 52 -2.03 -3.97 -0.55
CA ARG A 52 -0.85 -4.71 -0.99
C ARG A 52 -1.33 -5.82 -1.90
N VAL A 53 -0.85 -5.80 -3.14
CA VAL A 53 -1.20 -6.78 -4.17
C VAL A 53 0.05 -7.55 -4.55
N ASN A 54 -0.03 -8.87 -4.48
CA ASN A 54 0.94 -9.78 -5.06
C ASN A 54 0.27 -10.51 -6.24
N TYR A 55 0.72 -10.21 -7.45
CA TYR A 55 0.14 -10.71 -8.68
C TYR A 55 1.16 -11.54 -9.44
N ILE A 56 0.77 -12.76 -9.81
CA ILE A 56 1.57 -13.68 -10.61
C ILE A 56 0.74 -14.05 -11.83
N SER A 57 1.34 -13.95 -13.01
CA SER A 57 0.73 -14.35 -14.28
C SER A 57 1.71 -15.12 -15.14
N CYS A 58 1.18 -16.03 -15.94
CA CYS A 58 1.92 -16.87 -16.88
C CYS A 58 1.20 -16.79 -18.22
N LEU A 59 1.94 -16.52 -19.29
CA LEU A 59 1.47 -16.58 -20.66
C LEU A 59 2.03 -17.85 -21.30
N ALA A 60 1.12 -18.69 -21.81
CA ALA A 60 1.44 -19.92 -22.51
C ALA A 60 0.82 -19.88 -23.91
N GLU A 61 1.66 -20.01 -24.93
CA GLU A 61 1.33 -19.91 -26.35
C GLU A 61 2.22 -20.92 -27.11
N ASP A 62 1.72 -21.48 -28.22
CA ASP A 62 2.46 -22.45 -29.05
C ASP A 62 3.09 -23.62 -28.26
N ASP A 63 2.31 -24.23 -27.36
CA ASP A 63 2.73 -25.33 -26.47
C ASP A 63 3.95 -25.00 -25.57
N ALA A 64 4.27 -23.72 -25.40
CA ALA A 64 5.38 -23.23 -24.58
C ALA A 64 4.95 -22.11 -23.62
N ILE A 65 5.60 -22.02 -22.45
CA ILE A 65 5.49 -20.82 -21.60
C ILE A 65 6.37 -19.74 -22.23
N THR A 66 5.75 -18.63 -22.65
CA THR A 66 6.44 -17.53 -23.32
C THR A 66 6.77 -16.38 -22.38
N SER A 67 6.00 -16.22 -21.28
CA SER A 67 6.27 -15.18 -20.29
C SER A 67 5.76 -15.54 -18.90
N ILE A 68 6.50 -15.14 -17.88
CA ILE A 68 6.08 -15.16 -16.48
C ILE A 68 6.27 -13.74 -15.94
N SER A 69 5.20 -13.15 -15.40
CA SER A 69 5.23 -11.80 -14.83
C SER A 69 4.82 -11.82 -13.36
N LEU A 70 5.71 -11.30 -12.52
CA LEU A 70 5.48 -11.10 -11.09
C LEU A 70 5.35 -9.60 -10.82
N ARG A 71 4.33 -9.20 -10.08
CA ARG A 71 4.11 -7.81 -9.65
C ARG A 71 3.81 -7.78 -8.17
N LEU A 72 4.64 -7.05 -7.43
CA LEU A 72 4.36 -6.63 -6.07
C LEU A 72 4.02 -5.14 -6.10
N THR A 73 2.85 -4.78 -5.59
CA THR A 73 2.42 -3.39 -5.50
C THR A 73 1.87 -3.12 -4.11
N SER A 74 2.12 -1.93 -3.59
CA SER A 74 1.55 -1.46 -2.33
C SER A 74 1.23 0.02 -2.48
N GLY A 75 0.10 0.42 -1.91
CA GLY A 75 -0.46 1.74 -2.13
C GLY A 75 -1.42 2.15 -1.03
N ALA A 76 -1.63 3.45 -0.92
CA ALA A 76 -2.60 4.06 -0.04
C ALA A 76 -3.48 5.04 -0.80
N GLY A 77 -4.78 5.00 -0.51
CA GLY A 77 -5.73 6.04 -0.85
C GLY A 77 -6.16 6.79 0.40
N ILE A 78 -6.14 8.12 0.34
CA ILE A 78 -6.62 9.00 1.40
C ILE A 78 -7.81 9.77 0.85
N ARG A 79 -8.97 9.64 1.49
CA ARG A 79 -10.15 10.45 1.17
C ARG A 79 -10.49 11.36 2.33
N VAL A 80 -10.72 12.64 2.03
CA VAL A 80 -11.08 13.69 2.99
C VAL A 80 -12.44 14.26 2.61
N PHE A 81 -13.34 14.37 3.58
CA PHE A 81 -14.68 14.90 3.40
C PHE A 81 -14.86 16.24 4.13
N ARG A 82 -15.58 17.16 3.47
CA ARG A 82 -16.02 18.45 4.03
C ARG A 82 -17.42 18.77 3.53
N GLY A 83 -18.42 18.75 4.40
CA GLY A 83 -19.83 18.91 4.07
C GLY A 83 -20.29 17.84 3.08
N LYS A 84 -20.53 18.25 1.83
CA LYS A 84 -20.97 17.37 0.73
C LYS A 84 -19.87 17.10 -0.31
N SER A 85 -18.69 17.67 -0.15
CA SER A 85 -17.55 17.45 -1.05
C SER A 85 -16.55 16.49 -0.43
N ASP A 86 -15.86 15.75 -1.29
CA ASP A 86 -14.74 14.91 -0.94
C ASP A 86 -13.57 15.10 -1.92
N CYS A 87 -12.37 14.74 -1.48
CA CYS A 87 -11.18 14.68 -2.31
C CYS A 87 -10.46 13.36 -2.04
N TYR A 88 -9.94 12.75 -3.10
CA TYR A 88 -9.15 11.53 -3.04
C TYR A 88 -7.73 11.78 -3.56
N VAL A 89 -6.73 11.35 -2.79
CA VAL A 89 -5.31 11.38 -3.17
C VAL A 89 -4.71 9.99 -2.90
N SER A 90 -3.92 9.49 -3.83
CA SER A 90 -3.22 8.21 -3.69
C SER A 90 -1.70 8.36 -3.66
N THR A 91 -1.01 7.42 -3.01
CA THR A 91 0.46 7.33 -2.95
C THR A 91 0.92 5.88 -2.87
N ASN A 92 2.12 5.60 -3.38
CA ASN A 92 2.81 4.32 -3.19
C ASN A 92 3.80 4.36 -2.02
N ASP A 93 4.02 5.53 -1.43
CA ASP A 93 4.84 5.69 -0.23
C ASP A 93 3.99 5.51 1.03
N LEU A 94 4.08 4.32 1.62
CA LEU A 94 3.37 3.95 2.83
C LEU A 94 4.07 4.37 4.13
N SER A 95 5.19 5.11 4.04
CA SER A 95 5.81 5.70 5.22
C SER A 95 4.88 6.72 5.87
N PHE A 96 5.08 6.99 7.16
CA PHE A 96 4.34 8.04 7.86
C PHE A 96 4.43 9.40 7.12
N SER A 97 5.62 9.75 6.62
CA SER A 97 5.84 10.96 5.82
C SER A 97 5.07 10.95 4.50
N GLY A 98 5.06 9.83 3.78
CA GLY A 98 4.34 9.69 2.52
C GLY A 98 2.83 9.83 2.70
N LEU A 99 2.29 9.16 3.72
CA LEU A 99 0.89 9.25 4.10
C LEU A 99 0.50 10.66 4.58
N LYS A 100 1.36 11.30 5.38
CA LYS A 100 1.15 12.68 5.82
C LYS A 100 1.11 13.65 4.64
N ALA A 101 2.06 13.54 3.71
CA ALA A 101 2.10 14.40 2.52
C ALA A 101 0.85 14.21 1.63
N ALA A 102 0.37 12.97 1.49
CA ALA A 102 -0.86 12.70 0.74
C ALA A 102 -2.10 13.26 1.44
N LEU A 103 -2.18 13.15 2.77
CA LEU A 103 -3.23 13.77 3.58
C LEU A 103 -3.21 15.30 3.46
N GLU A 104 -2.05 15.94 3.61
CA GLU A 104 -1.89 17.40 3.49
C GLU A 104 -2.33 17.89 2.11
N LYS A 105 -2.01 17.14 1.05
CA LYS A 105 -2.48 17.45 -0.30
C LYS A 105 -4.00 17.37 -0.40
N ALA A 106 -4.63 16.33 0.17
CA ALA A 106 -6.08 16.17 0.16
C ALA A 106 -6.79 17.29 0.96
N LEU A 107 -6.25 17.66 2.12
CA LEU A 107 -6.73 18.77 2.94
C LEU A 107 -6.64 20.10 2.20
N SER A 108 -5.49 20.38 1.56
CA SER A 108 -5.29 21.59 0.78
C SER A 108 -6.30 21.73 -0.37
N ILE A 109 -6.63 20.62 -1.05
CA ILE A 109 -7.66 20.60 -2.10
C ILE A 109 -9.05 20.90 -1.52
N GLN A 110 -9.35 20.44 -0.30
CA GLN A 110 -10.59 20.75 0.43
C GLN A 110 -10.59 22.15 1.08
N GLY A 111 -9.52 22.94 0.90
CA GLY A 111 -9.37 24.27 1.48
C GLY A 111 -9.25 24.27 3.00
N LEU A 112 -8.51 23.30 3.54
CA LEU A 112 -8.19 23.11 4.95
C LEU A 112 -6.67 23.22 5.18
#